data_AF-A0AAE0SHW4-F1
#
_entry.id   AF-A0AAE0SHW4-F1
#
_cell.length_a   1.000
_cell.length_b   1.000
_cell.length_c   1.000
_cell.angle_alpha   90.00
_cell.angle_beta   90.00
_cell.angle_gamma   90.00
#
_symmetry.space_group_name_H-M   'P 1'
#
loop_
_entity.id
_entity.type
_entity.pdbx_description
1 polymer ?
#
loop_
_entity_poly.entity_id
_entity_poly.type
_entity_poly.pdbx_seq_one_letter_code
_entity_poly.pdbx_strand_id
1 'polypeptide(L)'
;MSDGTMRIRLFLMVICNFSVYLLQAQVCSKGPHDLLRFGPLCEYLCHCGASQCDRKTGECLQNVECDAGWMGSGCQYVNIAYGATATSNYLLDTQNIVDGKGGTCPSWNQKIIDSAYVTIDFGWEIKITEIHLDFSDSDDYSRSTATNVMWFNDTGRGIAESTEFLKRG
;
A
#
# COMPACT_ATOMS: atom_id res chain seq x y z
N MET A 1 5.71 -3.38 -82.50
CA MET A 1 4.64 -3.30 -81.49
C MET A 1 5.04 -4.17 -80.31
N SER A 2 5.26 -3.51 -79.17
CA SER A 2 5.32 -4.02 -77.78
C SER A 2 6.03 -5.36 -77.52
N ASP A 3 7.33 -5.25 -77.21
CA ASP A 3 8.07 -6.21 -76.39
C ASP A 3 7.67 -6.01 -74.91
N GLY A 4 6.92 -6.96 -74.36
CA GLY A 4 6.33 -6.90 -73.02
C GLY A 4 7.16 -7.68 -72.01
N THR A 5 8.21 -7.07 -71.48
CA THR A 5 8.98 -7.65 -70.37
C THR A 5 8.26 -7.43 -69.03
N MET A 6 7.53 -8.45 -68.58
CA MET A 6 6.90 -8.53 -67.26
C MET A 6 8.00 -8.64 -66.18
N ARG A 7 8.19 -7.57 -65.40
CA ARG A 7 9.11 -7.58 -64.25
C ARG A 7 8.38 -8.12 -63.01
N ILE A 8 8.55 -9.41 -62.72
CA ILE A 8 8.20 -9.98 -61.42
C ILE A 8 9.20 -9.44 -60.39
N ARG A 9 8.77 -8.49 -59.56
CA ARG A 9 9.51 -8.09 -58.37
C ARG A 9 9.26 -9.13 -57.30
N LEU A 10 10.18 -10.09 -57.19
CA LEU A 10 10.26 -11.02 -56.08
C LEU A 10 10.56 -10.20 -54.81
N PHE A 11 9.52 -9.85 -54.04
CA PHE A 11 9.68 -9.35 -52.68
C PHE A 11 10.20 -10.50 -51.83
N LEU A 12 11.53 -10.65 -51.78
CA LEU A 12 12.18 -11.36 -50.69
C LEU A 12 11.82 -10.60 -49.42
N MET A 13 10.76 -11.05 -48.72
CA MET A 13 10.66 -10.87 -47.29
C MET A 13 11.88 -11.57 -46.70
N VAL A 14 12.96 -10.82 -46.54
CA VAL A 14 13.96 -11.12 -45.52
C VAL A 14 13.16 -11.14 -44.23
N ILE A 15 12.78 -12.35 -43.80
CA ILE A 15 12.39 -12.62 -42.43
C ILE A 15 13.67 -12.34 -41.65
N CYS A 16 13.90 -11.05 -41.40
CA CYS A 16 14.84 -10.60 -40.42
C CYS A 16 14.41 -11.37 -39.19
N ASN A 17 15.29 -12.26 -38.74
CA ASN A 17 15.24 -12.83 -37.42
C ASN A 17 15.22 -11.62 -36.46
N PHE A 18 14.03 -11.05 -36.24
CA PHE A 18 13.66 -10.58 -34.93
C PHE A 18 13.70 -11.85 -34.10
N SER A 19 14.90 -12.21 -33.66
CA SER A 19 15.07 -12.77 -32.35
C SER A 19 14.24 -11.85 -31.48
N VAL A 20 13.02 -12.27 -31.17
CA VAL A 20 12.31 -11.78 -30.01
C VAL A 20 13.27 -12.15 -28.90
N TYR A 21 14.19 -11.23 -28.61
CA TYR A 21 14.97 -11.27 -27.40
C TYR A 21 13.89 -11.19 -26.34
N LEU A 22 13.47 -12.36 -25.86
CA LEU A 22 12.78 -12.49 -24.62
C LEU A 22 13.68 -11.74 -23.64
N LEU A 23 13.29 -10.52 -23.29
CA LEU A 23 13.73 -9.88 -22.06
C LEU A 23 13.33 -10.88 -20.99
N GLN A 24 14.22 -11.84 -20.72
CA GLN A 24 14.07 -12.70 -19.57
C GLN A 24 14.15 -11.73 -18.41
N ALA A 25 12.99 -11.41 -17.81
CA ALA A 25 12.93 -10.70 -16.56
C ALA A 25 13.92 -11.42 -15.64
N GLN A 26 15.01 -10.74 -15.28
CA GLN A 26 16.09 -11.33 -14.51
C GLN A 26 15.55 -11.49 -13.10
N VAL A 27 14.85 -12.59 -12.85
CA VAL A 27 14.32 -12.90 -11.53
C VAL A 27 15.49 -12.90 -10.56
N CYS A 28 15.32 -12.21 -9.43
CA CYS A 28 16.37 -12.07 -8.43
C CYS A 28 17.06 -13.40 -8.16
N SER A 29 18.37 -13.42 -8.39
CA SER A 29 19.19 -14.62 -8.24
C SER A 29 19.29 -14.98 -6.76
N LYS A 30 19.56 -16.24 -6.40
CA LYS A 30 19.75 -16.64 -4.98
C LYS A 30 21.11 -16.19 -4.44
N GLY A 31 21.50 -14.93 -4.69
CA GLY A 31 22.66 -14.33 -4.07
C GLY A 31 22.36 -13.93 -2.62
N PRO A 32 23.37 -13.89 -1.73
CA PRO A 32 23.20 -13.47 -0.33
C PRO A 32 22.70 -12.02 -0.18
N HIS A 33 22.80 -11.20 -1.22
CA HIS A 33 22.33 -9.80 -1.24
C HIS A 33 20.94 -9.61 -1.87
N ASP A 34 20.37 -10.65 -2.48
CA ASP A 34 19.13 -10.57 -3.28
C ASP A 34 17.93 -11.24 -2.59
N LEU A 35 18.12 -11.72 -1.36
CA LEU A 35 17.06 -12.38 -0.59
C LEU A 35 15.94 -11.41 -0.18
N LEU A 36 16.26 -10.11 -0.12
CA LEU A 36 15.36 -9.06 0.37
C LEU A 36 14.72 -8.25 -0.77
N ARG A 37 14.91 -8.61 -2.04
CA ARG A 37 14.50 -7.76 -3.17
C ARG A 37 13.58 -8.48 -4.14
N PHE A 38 12.73 -7.73 -4.83
CA PHE A 38 11.80 -8.23 -5.84
C PHE A 38 11.72 -7.30 -7.06
N GLY A 39 11.16 -7.82 -8.15
CA GLY A 39 10.99 -7.11 -9.42
C GLY A 39 11.93 -7.59 -10.53
N PRO A 40 11.71 -7.14 -11.78
CA PRO A 40 12.49 -7.58 -12.94
C PRO A 40 14.00 -7.29 -12.86
N LEU A 41 14.39 -6.30 -12.04
CA LEU A 41 15.77 -5.86 -11.81
C LEU A 41 16.14 -5.86 -10.31
N CYS A 42 15.32 -6.48 -9.45
CA CYS A 42 15.50 -6.48 -7.99
C CYS A 42 15.55 -5.06 -7.40
N GLU A 43 14.81 -4.15 -8.00
CA GLU A 43 14.82 -2.73 -7.66
C GLU A 43 14.02 -2.44 -6.38
N TYR A 44 13.08 -3.30 -6.01
CA TYR A 44 12.21 -3.11 -4.85
C TYR A 44 12.69 -3.92 -3.66
N LEU A 45 12.53 -3.36 -2.45
CA LEU A 45 12.88 -4.01 -1.19
C LEU A 45 11.63 -4.67 -0.57
N CYS A 46 11.83 -5.86 -0.02
CA CYS A 46 10.84 -6.67 0.65
C CYS A 46 10.71 -6.23 2.11
N HIS A 47 9.49 -6.01 2.55
CA HIS A 47 9.18 -5.59 3.94
C HIS A 47 8.27 -6.59 4.66
N CYS A 48 8.25 -7.84 4.19
CA CYS A 48 7.59 -8.93 4.90
C CYS A 48 8.44 -9.37 6.09
N GLY A 49 7.80 -9.88 7.15
CA GLY A 49 8.49 -10.47 8.30
C GLY A 49 9.43 -11.60 7.88
N ALA A 50 10.64 -11.61 8.43
CA ALA A 50 11.76 -12.46 7.99
C ALA A 50 12.15 -12.30 6.51
N SER A 51 11.65 -11.25 5.85
CA SER A 51 11.94 -10.80 4.49
C SER A 51 11.71 -11.86 3.41
N GLN A 52 10.66 -12.66 3.58
CA GLN A 52 10.27 -13.68 2.62
C GLN A 52 9.12 -13.18 1.74
N CYS A 53 9.43 -12.72 0.54
CA CYS A 53 8.44 -12.44 -0.51
C CYS A 53 8.76 -13.16 -1.82
N ASP A 54 7.74 -13.32 -2.65
CA ASP A 54 7.88 -13.76 -4.02
C ASP A 54 8.71 -12.74 -4.81
N ARG A 55 9.75 -13.24 -5.49
CA ARG A 55 10.75 -12.39 -6.18
C ARG A 55 10.22 -11.69 -7.42
N LYS A 56 9.10 -12.17 -7.98
CA LYS A 56 8.47 -11.59 -9.16
C LYS A 56 7.39 -10.59 -8.76
N THR A 57 6.54 -10.96 -7.80
CA THR A 57 5.37 -10.15 -7.43
C THR A 57 5.60 -9.24 -6.23
N GLY A 58 6.55 -9.57 -5.35
CA GLY A 58 6.74 -8.89 -4.07
C GLY A 58 5.75 -9.31 -2.99
N GLU A 59 4.84 -10.26 -3.28
CA GLU A 59 3.87 -10.73 -2.29
C GLU A 59 4.55 -11.53 -1.18
N CYS A 60 4.13 -11.31 0.06
CA CYS A 60 4.69 -12.04 1.18
C CYS A 60 4.34 -13.53 1.11
N LEU A 61 5.34 -14.37 1.37
CA LEU A 61 5.15 -15.81 1.42
C LEU A 61 4.62 -16.20 2.81
N GLN A 62 3.45 -16.84 2.86
CA GLN A 62 2.83 -17.39 4.09
C GLN A 62 2.58 -16.38 5.23
N ASN A 63 1.34 -15.89 5.45
CA ASN A 63 0.83 -15.22 6.67
C ASN A 63 1.87 -14.54 7.60
N VAL A 64 2.82 -13.79 7.03
CA VAL A 64 3.85 -13.08 7.78
C VAL A 64 3.38 -11.66 7.96
N GLU A 65 3.55 -11.16 9.16
CA GLU A 65 3.33 -9.74 9.46
C GLU A 65 4.35 -8.89 8.72
N CYS A 66 3.97 -7.67 8.36
CA CYS A 66 4.90 -6.71 7.79
C CYS A 66 5.92 -6.24 8.82
N ASP A 67 7.09 -5.85 8.33
CA ASP A 67 8.04 -5.08 9.12
C ASP A 67 7.37 -3.80 9.64
N ALA A 68 7.82 -3.34 10.80
CA ALA A 68 7.31 -2.12 11.43
C ALA A 68 7.29 -0.94 10.44
N GLY A 69 6.15 -0.26 10.35
CA GLY A 69 5.94 0.86 9.43
C GLY A 69 5.54 0.48 8.00
N TRP A 70 5.32 -0.80 7.70
CA TRP A 70 4.87 -1.28 6.39
C TRP A 70 3.50 -1.95 6.47
N MET A 71 2.73 -1.87 5.40
CA MET A 71 1.38 -2.45 5.30
C MET A 71 1.03 -2.89 3.88
N GLY A 72 -0.13 -3.55 3.75
CA GLY A 72 -0.61 -4.14 2.50
C GLY A 72 -0.29 -5.63 2.41
N SER A 73 -0.91 -6.33 1.44
CA SER A 73 -0.78 -7.79 1.29
C SER A 73 0.64 -8.26 0.97
N GLY A 74 1.46 -7.39 0.35
CA GLY A 74 2.88 -7.64 0.09
C GLY A 74 3.79 -6.71 0.89
N CYS A 75 3.29 -6.04 1.93
CA CYS A 75 4.03 -5.03 2.69
C CYS A 75 4.64 -3.93 1.79
N GLN A 76 3.92 -3.57 0.73
CA GLN A 76 4.40 -2.68 -0.33
C GLN A 76 4.15 -1.19 -0.04
N TYR A 77 3.33 -0.88 0.96
CA TYR A 77 2.95 0.49 1.29
C TYR A 77 3.60 0.91 2.61
N VAL A 78 4.16 2.12 2.61
CA VAL A 78 4.63 2.76 3.84
C VAL A 78 3.41 3.20 4.65
N ASN A 79 3.32 2.73 5.89
CA ASN A 79 2.38 3.26 6.86
C ASN A 79 2.98 4.54 7.47
N ILE A 80 2.67 5.68 6.84
CA ILE A 80 3.12 7.01 7.28
C ILE A 80 2.55 7.43 8.64
N ALA A 81 1.49 6.77 9.11
CA ALA A 81 0.95 7.00 10.46
C ALA A 81 1.72 6.24 11.53
N TYR A 82 2.55 5.25 11.18
CA TYR A 82 3.28 4.44 12.15
C TYR A 82 4.15 5.31 13.07
N GLY A 83 3.85 5.28 14.37
CA GLY A 83 4.57 6.07 15.37
C GLY A 83 4.26 7.57 15.37
N ALA A 84 3.30 8.04 14.57
CA ALA A 84 2.80 9.42 14.61
C ALA A 84 2.15 9.73 15.96
N THR A 85 1.96 11.00 16.32
CA THR A 85 1.31 11.33 17.59
C THR A 85 -0.20 11.25 17.43
N ALA A 86 -0.87 10.36 18.16
CA ALA A 86 -2.32 10.22 18.12
C ALA A 86 -2.97 10.75 19.40
N THR A 87 -4.02 11.56 19.24
CA THR A 87 -4.80 12.13 20.37
C THR A 87 -6.30 11.96 20.13
N SER A 88 -7.07 11.88 21.21
CA SER A 88 -8.52 11.73 21.17
C SER A 88 -9.16 12.38 22.39
N ASN A 89 -10.44 12.73 22.26
CA ASN A 89 -11.25 13.21 23.36
C ASN A 89 -11.72 12.11 24.33
N TYR A 90 -11.87 10.86 23.88
CA TYR A 90 -12.47 9.79 24.69
C TYR A 90 -11.74 8.45 24.66
N LEU A 91 -10.72 8.30 23.82
CA LEU A 91 -9.94 7.08 23.75
C LEU A 91 -8.76 7.12 24.72
N LEU A 92 -8.61 6.06 25.50
CA LEU A 92 -7.40 5.72 26.24
C LEU A 92 -6.46 4.95 25.32
N ASP A 93 -5.16 5.04 25.56
CA ASP A 93 -4.13 4.35 24.78
C ASP A 93 -4.24 4.64 23.27
N THR A 94 -4.53 5.90 22.92
CA THR A 94 -4.76 6.35 21.54
C THR A 94 -3.60 6.00 20.60
N GLN A 95 -2.40 5.80 21.14
CA GLN A 95 -1.23 5.41 20.38
C GLN A 95 -1.38 4.03 19.71
N ASN A 96 -2.27 3.16 20.20
CA ASN A 96 -2.59 1.88 19.58
C ASN A 96 -3.23 2.05 18.18
N ILE A 97 -3.78 3.23 17.85
CA ILE A 97 -4.33 3.51 16.51
C ILE A 97 -3.23 3.57 15.45
N VAL A 98 -2.01 3.87 15.86
CA VAL A 98 -0.87 4.21 14.99
C VAL A 98 0.36 3.34 15.29
N ASP A 99 0.16 2.21 15.98
CA ASP A 99 1.25 1.31 16.38
C ASP A 99 1.57 0.23 15.33
N GLY A 100 0.79 0.19 14.23
CA GLY A 100 0.95 -0.76 13.13
C GLY A 100 0.58 -2.20 13.46
N LYS A 101 -0.09 -2.48 14.59
CA LYS A 101 -0.45 -3.83 15.01
C LYS A 101 -1.94 -4.09 14.86
N GLY A 102 -2.29 -5.06 14.03
CA GLY A 102 -3.64 -5.57 13.93
C GLY A 102 -4.11 -6.15 15.28
N GLY A 103 -5.34 -5.82 15.68
CA GLY A 103 -5.96 -6.34 16.90
C GLY A 103 -5.60 -5.60 18.20
N THR A 104 -4.72 -4.59 18.15
CA THR A 104 -4.65 -3.61 19.23
C THR A 104 -5.69 -2.53 18.96
N CYS A 105 -6.49 -2.21 19.97
CA CYS A 105 -7.50 -1.16 19.88
C CYS A 105 -7.42 -0.29 21.13
N PRO A 106 -7.57 1.03 21.01
CA PRO A 106 -7.73 1.89 22.17
C PRO A 106 -9.02 1.54 22.92
N SER A 107 -9.02 1.73 24.24
CA SER A 107 -10.21 1.53 25.06
C SER A 107 -10.97 2.84 25.23
N TRP A 108 -12.29 2.78 25.29
CA TRP A 108 -13.11 3.94 25.58
C TRP A 108 -13.13 4.27 27.08
N ASN A 109 -13.01 5.56 27.42
CA ASN A 109 -13.22 6.02 28.80
C ASN A 109 -14.67 6.41 29.12
N GLN A 110 -15.56 6.34 28.12
CA GLN A 110 -16.99 6.63 28.25
C GLN A 110 -17.83 5.53 27.59
N LYS A 111 -18.99 5.26 28.19
CA LYS A 111 -19.91 4.19 27.77
C LYS A 111 -20.88 4.62 26.66
N ILE A 112 -21.18 5.91 26.56
CA ILE A 112 -22.12 6.48 25.57
C ILE A 112 -21.45 7.71 24.97
N ILE A 113 -21.32 7.73 23.65
CA ILE A 113 -20.59 8.77 22.93
C ILE A 113 -21.38 9.10 21.66
N ASP A 114 -21.84 10.35 21.56
CA ASP A 114 -22.56 10.84 20.39
C ASP A 114 -21.61 11.24 19.25
N SER A 115 -20.39 11.68 19.60
CA SER A 115 -19.33 12.01 18.65
C SER A 115 -17.95 11.85 19.30
N ALA A 116 -17.02 11.22 18.57
CA ALA A 116 -15.63 11.11 18.95
C ALA A 116 -14.76 11.61 17.80
N TYR A 117 -13.59 12.14 18.14
CA TYR A 117 -12.56 12.43 17.15
C TYR A 117 -11.23 11.82 17.57
N VAL A 118 -10.44 11.52 16.55
CA VAL A 118 -9.05 11.14 16.66
C VAL A 118 -8.28 12.09 15.77
N THR A 119 -7.20 12.65 16.30
CA THR A 119 -6.27 13.50 15.56
C THR A 119 -4.94 12.80 15.50
N ILE A 120 -4.40 12.68 14.28
CA ILE A 120 -3.06 12.16 14.02
C ILE A 120 -2.20 13.34 13.57
N ASP A 121 -1.16 13.63 14.34
CA ASP A 121 -0.16 14.63 14.02
C ASP A 121 1.10 13.95 13.47
N PHE A 122 1.40 14.28 12.21
CA PHE A 122 2.56 13.77 11.49
C PHE A 122 3.82 14.63 11.69
N GLY A 123 3.71 15.81 12.28
CA GLY A 123 4.84 16.73 12.54
C GLY A 123 5.38 17.47 11.31
N TRP A 124 4.93 17.14 10.10
CA TRP A 124 5.30 17.82 8.85
C TRP A 124 4.22 17.62 7.78
N GLU A 125 4.29 18.40 6.68
CA GLU A 125 3.38 18.26 5.54
C GLU A 125 3.64 16.95 4.79
N ILE A 126 2.61 16.11 4.66
CA ILE A 126 2.67 14.85 3.93
C ILE A 126 1.58 14.74 2.88
N LYS A 127 1.91 14.06 1.79
CA LYS A 127 0.94 13.66 0.77
C LYS A 127 0.36 12.30 1.14
N ILE A 128 -0.94 12.27 1.43
CA ILE A 128 -1.66 11.04 1.75
C ILE A 128 -2.43 10.59 0.51
N THR A 129 -2.25 9.33 0.14
CA THR A 129 -2.90 8.73 -1.03
C THR A 129 -4.05 7.82 -0.66
N GLU A 130 -4.03 7.26 0.55
CA GLU A 130 -4.99 6.27 1.01
C GLU A 130 -5.07 6.29 2.54
N ILE A 131 -6.25 6.02 3.09
CA ILE A 131 -6.50 5.87 4.53
C ILE A 131 -7.20 4.53 4.75
N HIS A 132 -6.66 3.74 5.67
CA HIS A 132 -7.27 2.50 6.15
C HIS A 132 -7.76 2.73 7.57
N LEU A 133 -9.02 2.39 7.84
CA LEU A 133 -9.62 2.51 9.17
C LEU A 133 -10.08 1.12 9.60
N ASP A 134 -9.42 0.59 10.63
CA ASP A 134 -9.76 -0.71 11.21
C ASP A 134 -10.60 -0.50 12.46
N PHE A 135 -11.82 -1.04 12.46
CA PHE A 135 -12.75 -0.96 13.58
C PHE A 135 -12.78 -2.30 14.31
N SER A 136 -12.81 -2.27 15.64
CA SER A 136 -12.99 -3.48 16.44
C SER A 136 -14.40 -4.03 16.26
N ASP A 137 -14.51 -5.33 15.98
CA ASP A 137 -15.77 -6.06 15.83
C ASP A 137 -16.35 -6.56 17.16
N SER A 138 -16.10 -5.86 18.27
CA SER A 138 -16.69 -6.24 19.55
C SER A 138 -18.20 -5.96 19.56
N ASP A 139 -18.99 -6.94 20.00
CA ASP A 139 -20.47 -6.89 20.09
C ASP A 139 -21.02 -5.73 20.95
N ASP A 140 -20.17 -5.10 21.77
CA ASP A 140 -20.56 -4.05 22.72
C ASP A 140 -20.61 -2.64 22.12
N TYR A 141 -20.07 -2.42 20.92
CA TYR A 141 -20.05 -1.11 20.28
C TYR A 141 -20.76 -1.14 18.92
N SER A 142 -21.87 -0.41 18.83
CA SER A 142 -22.50 -0.11 17.56
C SER A 142 -21.49 0.57 16.63
N ARG A 143 -21.15 -0.07 15.50
CA ARG A 143 -20.32 0.52 14.43
C ARG A 143 -20.78 1.96 14.15
N SER A 144 -19.84 2.89 13.98
CA SER A 144 -20.17 4.28 13.69
C SER A 144 -21.15 4.38 12.52
N THR A 145 -22.22 5.16 12.75
CA THR A 145 -23.23 5.46 11.73
C THR A 145 -22.71 6.48 10.71
N ALA A 146 -21.71 7.27 11.07
CA ALA A 146 -21.07 8.26 10.21
C ALA A 146 -19.58 8.42 10.54
N THR A 147 -18.74 8.46 9.52
CA THR A 147 -17.29 8.72 9.66
C THR A 147 -16.91 9.82 8.68
N ASN A 148 -16.36 10.91 9.21
CA ASN A 148 -15.82 12.01 8.41
C ASN A 148 -14.31 12.08 8.64
N VAL A 149 -13.55 12.34 7.58
CA VAL A 149 -12.13 12.67 7.70
C VAL A 149 -11.94 14.13 7.35
N MET A 150 -11.26 14.83 8.25
CA MET A 150 -10.94 16.24 8.11
C MET A 150 -9.44 16.42 8.02
N TRP A 151 -9.02 17.32 7.15
CA TRP A 151 -7.63 17.70 6.96
C TRP A 151 -7.39 19.04 7.62
N PHE A 152 -6.27 19.20 8.33
CA PHE A 152 -5.90 20.45 8.98
C PHE A 152 -4.54 20.93 8.46
N ASN A 153 -4.36 22.24 8.40
CA ASN A 153 -3.03 22.83 8.23
C ASN A 153 -2.38 23.12 9.60
N ASP A 154 -1.16 23.63 9.59
CA ASP A 154 -0.37 23.97 10.78
C ASP A 154 -1.04 24.98 11.73
N THR A 155 -2.08 25.69 11.28
CA THR A 155 -2.85 26.62 12.11
C THR A 155 -4.05 25.97 12.81
N GLY A 156 -4.24 24.66 12.64
CA GLY A 156 -5.41 23.93 13.13
C GLY A 156 -6.69 24.26 12.38
N ARG A 157 -6.59 24.91 11.20
CA ARG A 157 -7.75 25.23 10.36
C ARG A 157 -8.03 24.07 9.42
N GLY A 158 -9.28 23.61 9.41
CA GLY A 158 -9.76 22.60 8.45
C GLY A 158 -9.60 23.08 7.01
N ILE A 159 -8.91 22.32 6.17
CA ILE A 159 -8.62 22.64 4.77
C ILE A 159 -9.40 21.78 3.77
N ALA A 160 -9.90 20.62 4.19
CA ALA A 160 -10.77 19.76 3.38
C ALA A 160 -11.53 18.74 4.26
N GLU A 161 -12.65 18.23 3.75
CA GLU A 161 -13.47 17.17 4.36
C GLU A 161 -13.76 16.08 3.32
N SER A 162 -13.69 14.81 3.72
CA SER A 162 -14.09 13.65 2.92
C SER A 162 -15.11 12.80 3.67
N THR A 163 -16.19 12.42 2.99
CA THR A 163 -17.34 11.70 3.56
C THR A 163 -17.55 10.29 2.95
N GLU A 164 -16.67 9.83 2.06
CA GLU A 164 -16.80 8.48 1.46
C GLU A 164 -15.63 7.58 1.87
N PHE A 165 -15.95 6.48 2.58
CA PHE A 165 -15.00 5.40 2.86
C PHE A 165 -15.60 4.05 2.50
N LEU A 166 -14.83 3.26 1.75
CA LEU A 166 -15.08 1.84 1.53
C LEU A 166 -14.88 1.11 2.87
N LYS A 167 -15.98 0.83 3.58
CA LYS A 167 -15.98 -0.10 4.72
C LYS A 167 -15.55 -1.48 4.20
N ARG A 168 -14.32 -1.92 4.46
CA ARG A 168 -14.00 -3.35 4.41
C ARG A 168 -14.50 -3.96 5.71
N GLY A 169 -15.49 -4.83 5.59
CA GLY A 169 -16.08 -5.57 6.70
C GLY A 169 -15.46 -6.94 6.88
#